data_AF-A0A9P3BVB3-F1
#
_entry.id   AF-A0A9P3BVB3-F1
#
_cell.length_a   1.000
_cell.length_b   1.000
_cell.length_c   1.000
_cell.angle_alpha   90.00
_cell.angle_beta   90.00
_cell.angle_gamma   90.00
#
_symmetry.space_group_name_H-M   'P 1'
#
loop_
_entity.id
_entity.type
_entity.pdbx_description
1 polymer ?
#
loop_
_entity_poly.entity_id
_entity_poly.type
_entity_poly.pdbx_seq_one_letter_code
_entity_poly.pdbx_strand_id
1 'polypeptide(L)'
;MKVPYFLVFLAATASAKNVVVTKPVDGETLKAGNTVTVQIQRPGPFDPKQHESDQPPYQDFSVHIPQVLDGTAQLNFIYLAYVGPSSAPFMDTLERTVNIIPYKEISV
;
A
#
# COMPACT_ATOMS: atom_id res chain seq x y z
N MET A 1 -45.64 -24.62 28.27
CA MET A 1 -44.91 -24.68 27.00
C MET A 1 -43.65 -23.84 27.14
N LYS A 2 -42.46 -24.41 26.92
CA LYS A 2 -41.16 -23.71 27.07
C LYS A 2 -40.56 -23.54 25.67
N VAL A 3 -40.43 -22.28 25.24
CA VAL A 3 -39.85 -21.91 23.94
C VAL A 3 -38.32 -21.96 24.08
N PRO A 4 -37.57 -22.67 23.20
CA PRO A 4 -36.12 -22.64 23.28
C PRO A 4 -35.59 -21.36 22.61
N TYR A 5 -34.74 -20.63 23.33
CA TYR A 5 -34.00 -19.51 22.79
C TYR A 5 -32.96 -20.03 21.79
N PHE A 6 -33.17 -19.77 20.51
CA PHE A 6 -32.16 -19.95 19.47
C PHE A 6 -31.06 -18.89 19.64
N LEU A 7 -29.81 -19.34 19.78
CA LEU A 7 -28.62 -18.49 19.75
C LEU A 7 -28.59 -17.64 18.47
N VAL A 8 -28.61 -16.32 18.60
CA VAL A 8 -28.30 -15.40 17.51
C VAL A 8 -26.77 -15.34 17.38
N PHE A 9 -26.25 -15.93 16.30
CA PHE A 9 -24.87 -15.69 15.88
C PHE A 9 -24.75 -14.27 15.32
N LEU A 10 -24.10 -13.38 16.06
CA LEU A 10 -23.63 -12.10 15.52
C LEU A 10 -22.35 -12.38 14.74
N ALA A 11 -22.48 -12.68 13.44
CA ALA A 11 -21.34 -12.74 12.54
C ALA A 11 -20.78 -11.32 12.39
N ALA A 12 -19.75 -10.99 13.17
CA ALA A 12 -18.97 -9.78 12.97
C ALA A 12 -18.33 -9.85 11.59
N THR A 13 -18.80 -9.05 10.64
CA THR A 13 -18.11 -8.83 9.38
C THR A 13 -16.82 -8.09 9.69
N ALA A 14 -15.71 -8.81 9.75
CA ALA A 14 -14.39 -8.18 9.76
C ALA A 14 -14.22 -7.46 8.42
N SER A 15 -14.37 -6.13 8.43
CA SER A 15 -13.96 -5.31 7.31
C SER A 15 -12.44 -5.36 7.25
N ALA A 16 -11.90 -6.27 6.45
CA ALA A 16 -10.49 -6.24 6.06
C ALA A 16 -10.28 -4.98 5.22
N LYS A 17 -9.64 -3.98 5.82
CA LYS A 17 -9.32 -2.72 5.15
C LYS A 17 -7.96 -2.90 4.47
N ASN A 18 -7.98 -3.25 3.18
CA ASN A 18 -6.79 -3.48 2.37
C ASN A 18 -5.91 -2.23 2.30
N VAL A 19 -4.60 -2.43 2.19
CA VAL A 19 -3.67 -1.34 1.85
C VAL A 19 -3.77 -1.05 0.36
N VAL A 20 -3.71 0.23 -0.01
CA VAL A 20 -3.72 0.64 -1.42
C VAL A 20 -2.49 1.49 -1.71
N VAL A 21 -1.69 1.06 -2.69
CA VAL A 21 -0.62 1.87 -3.27
C VAL A 21 -1.20 2.64 -4.45
N THR A 22 -1.28 3.96 -4.31
CA THR A 22 -1.81 4.87 -5.35
C THR A 22 -0.71 5.39 -6.27
N LYS A 23 0.55 5.38 -5.79
CA LYS A 23 1.74 5.70 -6.61
C LYS A 23 2.92 4.80 -6.22
N PRO A 24 3.74 4.36 -7.19
CA PRO A 24 3.54 4.53 -8.63
C PRO A 24 2.38 3.68 -9.16
N VAL A 25 1.78 4.09 -10.28
CA VAL A 25 0.75 3.30 -10.98
C VAL A 25 1.39 2.20 -11.82
N ASP A 26 0.61 1.17 -12.17
CA ASP A 26 1.11 0.10 -13.03
C ASP A 26 1.52 0.63 -14.41
N GLY A 27 2.70 0.22 -14.84
CA GLY A 27 3.34 0.66 -16.08
C GLY A 27 3.98 2.05 -16.02
N GLU A 28 3.97 2.71 -14.85
CA GLU A 28 4.57 4.05 -14.72
C GLU A 28 6.06 4.02 -15.06
N THR A 29 6.53 5.02 -15.80
CA THR A 29 7.95 5.16 -16.14
C THR A 29 8.68 5.93 -15.05
N LEU A 30 9.66 5.28 -14.43
CA LEU A 30 10.52 5.84 -13.40
C LEU A 30 11.94 6.01 -13.93
N LYS A 31 12.68 6.99 -13.39
CA LYS A 31 14.07 7.22 -13.76
C LYS A 31 15.02 6.59 -12.74
N ALA A 32 15.96 5.79 -13.22
CA ALA A 32 17.03 5.26 -12.39
C ALA A 32 17.88 6.40 -11.80
N GLY A 33 18.28 6.26 -10.53
CA GLY A 33 19.02 7.28 -9.79
C GLY A 33 18.17 8.42 -9.24
N ASN A 34 16.86 8.45 -9.51
CA ASN A 34 15.96 9.45 -8.94
C ASN A 34 15.29 8.96 -7.65
N THR A 35 14.91 9.92 -6.81
CA THR A 35 13.99 9.68 -5.70
C THR A 35 12.56 9.70 -6.24
N VAL A 36 11.80 8.65 -5.94
CA VAL A 36 10.40 8.48 -6.33
C VAL A 36 9.53 8.55 -5.08
N THR A 37 8.36 9.18 -5.20
CA THR A 37 7.34 9.20 -4.15
C THR A 37 6.44 7.98 -4.28
N VAL A 38 6.47 7.12 -3.27
CA VAL A 38 5.51 6.03 -3.10
C VAL A 38 4.39 6.56 -2.21
N GLN A 39 3.16 6.54 -2.72
CA GLN A 39 1.99 6.99 -1.97
C GLN A 39 1.16 5.79 -1.53
N ILE A 40 0.88 5.72 -0.23
CA ILE A 40 0.11 4.65 0.37
C ILE A 40 -1.13 5.25 1.04
N GLN A 41 -2.30 4.87 0.55
CA GLN A 41 -3.59 5.20 1.14
C GLN A 41 -3.95 4.16 2.20
N ARG A 42 -4.33 4.60 3.42
CA ARG A 42 -4.49 3.71 4.57
C ARG A 42 -5.78 3.93 5.36
N PRO A 43 -6.34 2.84 5.86
CA PRO A 43 -7.06 2.84 7.14
C PRO A 43 -6.23 2.09 8.20
N GLY A 44 -5.54 2.77 9.11
CA GLY A 44 -4.71 2.13 10.14
C GLY A 44 -4.19 3.11 11.21
N PRO A 45 -3.50 2.62 12.27
CA PRO A 45 -3.05 3.43 13.44
C PRO A 45 -1.80 4.27 13.18
N PHE A 46 -1.31 4.29 11.93
CA PHE A 46 -0.46 5.38 11.50
C PHE A 46 -1.29 6.67 11.56
N ASP A 47 -0.67 7.83 11.61
CA ASP A 47 -1.37 9.12 11.54
C ASP A 47 -1.38 9.59 10.07
N PRO A 48 -2.11 8.92 9.13
CA PRO A 48 -2.14 9.38 7.76
C PRO A 48 -2.83 10.75 7.79
N LYS A 49 -2.11 11.76 7.33
CA LYS A 49 -2.65 13.10 7.33
C LYS A 49 -3.71 13.19 6.26
N GLN A 50 -4.79 13.89 6.59
CA GLN A 50 -5.70 14.36 5.57
C GLN A 50 -5.00 15.51 4.84
N HIS A 51 -4.75 15.31 3.54
CA HIS A 51 -4.11 16.31 2.69
C HIS A 51 -5.18 17.09 1.92
N GLU A 52 -6.18 16.39 1.38
CA GLU A 52 -7.33 16.95 0.67
C GLU A 52 -8.65 16.52 1.33
N SER A 53 -9.69 17.37 1.22
CA SER A 53 -11.01 17.09 1.82
C SER A 53 -11.71 15.88 1.18
N ASP A 54 -11.49 15.66 -0.12
CA ASP A 54 -12.23 14.69 -0.93
C ASP A 54 -11.45 13.38 -1.16
N GLN A 55 -10.26 13.25 -0.58
CA GLN A 55 -9.42 12.06 -0.72
C GLN A 55 -9.26 11.35 0.63
N PRO A 56 -9.27 10.00 0.65
CA PRO A 56 -8.91 9.28 1.85
C PRO A 56 -7.46 9.58 2.25
N PRO A 57 -7.15 9.64 3.56
CA PRO A 57 -5.81 9.94 4.05
C PRO A 57 -4.74 9.02 3.47
N TYR A 58 -3.58 9.61 3.18
CA TYR A 58 -2.42 8.89 2.65
C TYR A 58 -1.12 9.33 3.32
N GLN A 59 -0.07 8.55 3.08
CA GLN A 59 1.29 8.86 3.48
C GLN A 59 2.22 8.67 2.29
N ASP A 60 3.09 9.65 2.10
CA ASP A 60 4.15 9.63 1.09
C ASP A 60 5.45 9.09 1.70
N PHE A 61 6.14 8.23 0.95
CA PHE A 61 7.45 7.69 1.25
C PHE A 61 8.39 8.02 0.09
N SER A 62 9.57 8.54 0.40
CA SER A 62 10.62 8.77 -0.60
C SER A 62 11.51 7.55 -0.72
N VAL A 63 11.58 6.96 -1.91
CA VAL A 63 12.39 5.78 -2.20
C VAL A 63 13.39 6.13 -3.30
N HIS A 64 14.68 5.84 -3.07
CA HIS A 64 15.71 6.05 -4.07
C HIS A 64 15.79 4.84 -5.01
N ILE A 65 15.65 5.07 -6.32
CA ILE A 65 15.81 4.03 -7.33
C ILE A 65 17.30 3.89 -7.65
N PRO A 66 17.91 2.70 -7.50
CA PRO A 66 19.32 2.50 -7.84
C PRO A 66 19.62 2.86 -9.30
N GLN A 67 20.77 3.48 -9.55
CA GLN A 67 21.18 3.91 -10.90
C GLN A 67 21.41 2.76 -11.88
N VAL A 68 21.64 1.55 -11.36
CA VAL A 68 21.97 0.35 -12.15
C VAL A 68 20.74 -0.35 -12.72
N LEU A 69 19.53 0.11 -12.39
CA LEU A 69 18.30 -0.51 -12.87
C LEU A 69 17.90 0.03 -14.25
N ASP A 70 17.45 -0.87 -15.11
CA ASP A 70 16.92 -0.59 -16.44
C ASP A 70 15.80 -1.57 -16.82
N GLY A 71 14.88 -1.12 -17.68
CA GLY A 71 13.78 -1.92 -18.20
C GLY A 71 12.66 -2.19 -17.18
N THR A 72 11.86 -3.23 -17.46
CA THR A 72 10.69 -3.59 -16.64
C THR A 72 11.11 -4.11 -15.27
N ALA A 73 10.61 -3.48 -14.21
CA ALA A 73 10.85 -3.88 -12.83
C ALA A 73 9.53 -4.09 -12.07
N GLN A 74 9.57 -4.93 -11.05
CA GLN A 74 8.46 -5.09 -10.10
C GLN A 74 8.83 -4.48 -8.75
N LEU A 75 7.94 -3.63 -8.23
CA LEU A 75 7.99 -3.09 -6.89
C LEU A 75 7.06 -3.90 -6.00
N ASN A 76 7.63 -4.46 -4.93
CA ASN A 76 6.90 -5.23 -3.95
C ASN A 76 6.79 -4.45 -2.65
N PHE A 77 5.58 -4.34 -2.13
CA PHE A 77 5.25 -3.66 -0.89
C PHE A 77 4.74 -4.69 0.10
N ILE A 78 5.29 -4.68 1.30
CA ILE A 78 4.79 -5.47 2.42
C ILE A 78 4.32 -4.49 3.48
N TYR A 79 3.06 -4.63 3.88
CA TYR A 79 2.51 -3.94 5.02
C TYR A 79 2.33 -4.92 6.17
N LEU A 80 2.91 -4.59 7.31
CA LEU A 80 2.82 -5.36 8.55
C LEU A 80 2.27 -4.45 9.63
N ALA A 81 1.17 -4.86 10.26
CA ALA A 81 0.59 -4.15 11.39
C ALA A 81 0.32 -5.11 12.55
N TYR A 82 0.69 -4.68 13.75
CA TYR A 82 0.36 -5.37 14.99
C TYR A 82 -0.78 -4.63 15.68
N VAL A 83 -1.94 -5.28 15.81
CA VAL A 83 -3.17 -4.66 16.32
C VAL A 83 -3.43 -5.14 17.76
N GLY A 84 -2.78 -4.51 18.74
CA GLY A 84 -3.03 -4.78 20.16
C GLY A 84 -2.81 -6.24 20.57
N PRO A 85 -3.53 -6.80 21.57
CA PRO A 85 -3.31 -8.16 22.07
C PRO A 85 -3.77 -9.27 21.10
N SER A 86 -3.92 -8.97 19.80
CA SER A 86 -4.22 -9.99 18.80
C SER A 86 -3.07 -11.00 18.73
N SER A 87 -3.42 -12.28 18.59
CA SER A 87 -2.45 -13.37 18.46
C SER A 87 -1.83 -13.49 17.05
N ALA A 88 -2.24 -12.63 16.10
CA ALA A 88 -1.75 -12.62 14.73
C ALA A 88 -1.46 -11.19 14.24
N PRO A 89 -0.30 -10.96 13.58
CA PRO A 89 -0.06 -9.72 12.85
C PRO A 89 -0.95 -9.67 11.60
N PHE A 90 -1.39 -8.47 11.23
CA PHE A 90 -1.96 -8.21 9.92
C PHE A 90 -0.83 -8.04 8.92
N MET A 91 -0.90 -8.78 7.81
CA MET A 91 0.04 -8.69 6.70
C MET A 91 -0.72 -8.52 5.40
N ASP A 92 -0.29 -7.56 4.59
CA ASP A 92 -0.80 -7.33 3.24
C ASP A 92 0.37 -7.12 2.28
N THR A 93 0.25 -7.60 1.05
CA THR A 93 1.31 -7.53 0.03
C THR A 93 0.75 -6.98 -1.27
N LEU A 94 1.48 -6.04 -1.87
CA LEU A 94 1.10 -5.42 -3.13
C LEU A 94 2.27 -5.42 -4.09
N GLU A 95 1.98 -5.65 -5.36
CA GLU A 95 2.95 -5.62 -6.45
C GLU A 95 2.57 -4.51 -7.44
N ARG A 96 3.59 -3.81 -7.95
CA ARG A 96 3.45 -2.82 -9.02
C ARG A 96 4.50 -3.07 -10.07
N THR A 97 4.08 -3.16 -11.32
CA THR A 97 5.03 -3.24 -12.44
C THR A 97 5.34 -1.83 -12.92
N VAL A 98 6.61 -1.50 -13.08
CA VAL A 98 7.08 -0.18 -13.54
C VAL A 98 8.11 -0.35 -14.65
N ASN A 99 8.29 0.68 -15.47
CA ASN A 99 9.36 0.73 -16.45
C ASN A 99 10.46 1.68 -15.98
N ILE A 100 11.71 1.21 -15.90
CA ILE A 100 12.84 2.02 -15.44
C ILE A 100 13.68 2.46 -16.64
N ILE A 101 13.80 3.77 -16.83
CA ILE A 101 14.75 4.34 -17.79
C ILE A 101 16.10 4.60 -17.10
N PRO A 102 17.23 4.27 -17.75
CA PRO A 102 18.55 4.43 -17.16
C PRO A 102 18.89 5.92 -16.95
N TYR A 103 19.78 6.19 -15.98
CA TYR A 103 20.15 7.54 -15.55
C TYR A 103 20.66 8.45 -16.70
N LYS A 104 21.22 7.86 -17.78
CA LYS A 104 21.90 8.56 -18.87
C LYS A 104 21.17 8.60 -20.23
N GLU A 105 19.92 8.16 -20.34
CA GLU A 105 19.15 8.30 -21.58
C GLU A 105 18.35 9.61 -21.59
N ILE A 106 19.05 10.73 -21.73
CA ILE A 106 18.54 11.93 -22.41
C ILE A 106 19.66 12.39 -23.34
N SER A 107 19.62 11.89 -24.56
CA SER A 107 20.37 12.46 -25.68
C SER A 107 19.43 12.49 -26.89
N VAL A 108 19.22 13.73 -27.35
CA VAL A 108 18.44 14.19 -28.51
C VAL A 108 16.94 14.39 -28.27
#